data_AF-A0AAD2FIW7-F1
#
_entry.id   AF-A0AAD2FIW7-F1
#
_cell.length_a   1.000
_cell.length_b   1.000
_cell.length_c   1.000
_cell.angle_alpha   90.00
_cell.angle_beta   90.00
_cell.angle_gamma   90.00
#
_symmetry.space_group_name_H-M   'P 1'
#
loop_
_entity.id
_entity.type
_entity.pdbx_description
1 polymer ?
#
loop_
_entity_poly.entity_id
_entity_poly.type
_entity_poly.pdbx_seq_one_letter_code
_entity_poly.pdbx_strand_id
1 'polypeptide(L)'
;MFVSVSRSLRSPLISRASGRFSHPAVAVAKQSSRSFSSLPPNDPQAQFQPSPPKELNMEMAIGIQDANQLFLKYGVGQQRLKLLSEDENMPLVTKWQRMMQIYLGMQLHTVAGLGYQASEQGIMMYTQHLAQFVGACEPSVQDQFREVGRTTWRDMLSLAFALDDELASGKYDEELGVVDARNASHKVASKMIEPDVLEELSTKCGQLPSDSDPEVEMGMKHQVIQDVVVNKVYLGGSPSLVEELGYPAGPKGYALMQYVMAYHENDPLCMEYTSSSMVKLWQAAGLDLGNVPGAGKLPGALPSV
;
A
#
# COMPACT_ATOMS: atom_id res chain seq x y z
N MET A 1 -9.40 3.77 -0.26
CA MET A 1 -9.28 5.12 0.35
C MET A 1 -7.93 5.20 1.07
N PHE A 2 -6.83 5.54 0.38
CA PHE A 2 -5.47 5.35 0.94
C PHE A 2 -4.67 6.65 1.01
N VAL A 3 -4.11 6.90 2.19
CA VAL A 3 -2.99 7.82 2.37
C VAL A 3 -1.73 7.08 1.93
N SER A 4 -1.05 7.60 0.92
CA SER A 4 0.23 7.07 0.45
C SER A 4 1.27 7.02 1.56
N VAL A 5 2.02 5.92 1.65
CA VAL A 5 3.15 5.75 2.57
C VAL A 5 4.43 5.97 1.75
N SER A 6 4.78 7.22 1.47
CA SER A 6 6.14 7.54 1.05
C SER A 6 7.03 7.52 2.30
N ARG A 7 7.80 6.45 2.47
CA ARG A 7 8.93 6.43 3.42
C ARG A 7 10.22 6.22 2.64
N SER A 8 11.13 7.18 2.80
CA SER A 8 12.55 7.05 2.46
C SER A 8 13.12 5.83 3.18
N LEU A 9 13.44 4.79 2.41
CA LEU A 9 14.06 3.55 2.90
C LEU A 9 15.54 3.82 3.22
N ARG A 10 15.83 4.37 4.41
CA ARG A 10 17.18 4.30 4.99
C ARG A 10 17.16 3.45 6.25
N SER A 11 17.77 2.26 6.16
CA SER A 11 18.03 1.41 7.33
C SER A 11 19.25 1.92 8.11
N PRO A 12 19.22 1.99 9.44
CA PRO A 12 20.42 2.21 10.24
C PRO A 12 21.25 0.91 10.30
N LEU A 13 22.55 1.05 10.07
CA LEU A 13 23.55 -0.01 10.27
C LEU A 13 23.55 -0.49 11.72
N ILE A 14 23.03 -1.69 11.97
CA ILE A 14 23.17 -2.36 13.26
C ILE A 14 24.55 -3.05 13.30
N SER A 15 25.48 -2.44 14.05
CA SER A 15 26.72 -3.06 14.46
C SER A 15 26.43 -4.14 15.50
N ARG A 16 26.68 -5.42 15.16
CA ARG A 16 26.63 -6.55 16.11
C ARG A 16 28.04 -6.94 16.54
N ALA A 17 28.27 -6.87 17.85
CA ALA A 17 29.44 -7.40 18.53
C ALA A 17 29.49 -8.93 18.44
N SER A 18 30.68 -9.45 18.13
CA SER A 18 30.97 -10.87 17.89
C SER A 18 31.43 -11.57 19.18
N GLY A 19 30.57 -12.43 19.73
CA GLY A 19 30.94 -13.42 20.76
C GLY A 19 31.46 -14.70 20.13
N ARG A 20 32.67 -15.13 20.51
CA ARG A 20 33.31 -16.35 20.01
C ARG A 20 32.74 -17.58 20.72
N PHE A 21 32.14 -18.50 19.96
CA PHE A 21 31.96 -19.90 20.37
C PHE A 21 32.74 -20.80 19.41
N SER A 22 33.65 -21.58 19.98
CA SER A 22 34.49 -22.57 19.30
C SER A 22 33.76 -23.92 19.22
N HIS A 23 33.38 -24.35 18.02
CA HIS A 23 32.92 -25.71 17.74
C HIS A 23 33.96 -26.49 16.91
N PRO A 24 34.02 -27.83 17.07
CA PRO A 24 35.02 -28.67 16.41
C PRO A 24 34.75 -28.80 14.91
N ALA A 25 35.85 -28.82 14.13
CA ALA A 25 35.85 -28.84 12.68
C ALA A 25 35.41 -30.20 12.13
N VAL A 26 34.26 -30.23 11.46
CA VAL A 26 33.91 -31.29 10.50
C VAL A 26 34.43 -30.84 9.13
N ALA A 27 35.32 -31.62 8.53
CA ALA A 27 35.84 -31.37 7.19
C ALA A 27 34.73 -31.58 6.16
N VAL A 28 34.00 -30.51 5.84
CA VAL A 28 33.06 -30.46 4.74
C VAL A 28 33.86 -30.40 3.44
N ALA A 29 33.68 -31.41 2.58
CA ALA A 29 34.22 -31.42 1.23
C ALA A 29 33.86 -30.11 0.52
N LYS A 30 34.86 -29.41 -0.03
CA LYS A 30 34.70 -28.18 -0.81
C LYS A 30 33.77 -28.45 -1.99
N GLN A 31 32.48 -28.23 -1.82
CA GLN A 31 31.58 -28.05 -2.93
C GLN A 31 32.08 -26.83 -3.69
N SER A 32 32.56 -27.06 -4.91
CA SER A 32 32.83 -26.02 -5.89
C SER A 32 31.57 -25.17 -6.00
N SER A 33 31.58 -24.00 -5.35
CA SER A 33 30.63 -22.94 -5.60
C SER A 33 30.84 -22.53 -7.04
N ARG A 34 30.10 -23.14 -7.96
CA ARG A 34 29.96 -22.64 -9.31
C ARG A 34 29.24 -21.30 -9.19
N SER A 35 30.02 -20.23 -9.01
CA SER A 35 29.53 -18.87 -9.18
C SER A 35 28.97 -18.80 -10.60
N PHE A 36 27.66 -18.62 -10.71
CA PHE A 36 27.03 -18.34 -11.98
C PHE A 36 27.55 -16.98 -12.45
N SER A 37 28.59 -17.04 -13.30
CA SER A 37 29.10 -15.97 -14.14
C SER A 37 30.13 -15.00 -13.54
N SER A 38 31.40 -15.26 -13.83
CA SER A 38 32.41 -14.20 -13.97
C SER A 38 32.40 -13.74 -15.44
N LEU A 39 31.42 -12.93 -15.82
CA LEU A 39 31.43 -12.32 -17.17
C LEU A 39 32.69 -11.43 -17.30
N PRO A 40 33.39 -11.47 -18.44
CA PRO A 40 34.49 -10.57 -18.68
C PRO A 40 34.00 -9.10 -18.62
N PRO A 41 34.83 -8.15 -18.14
CA PRO A 41 34.43 -6.74 -17.97
C PRO A 41 34.02 -6.02 -19.27
N ASN A 42 34.33 -6.59 -20.44
CA ASN A 42 33.93 -6.09 -21.75
C ASN A 42 32.78 -6.89 -22.39
N ASP A 43 32.12 -7.77 -21.64
CA ASP A 43 30.95 -8.48 -22.14
C ASP A 43 29.79 -7.48 -22.32
N PRO A 44 29.19 -7.36 -23.53
CA PRO A 44 28.01 -6.53 -23.74
C PRO A 44 26.86 -6.84 -22.78
N GLN A 45 26.76 -8.08 -22.27
CA GLN A 45 25.78 -8.47 -21.26
C GLN A 45 26.07 -7.85 -19.88
N ALA A 46 27.34 -7.62 -19.54
CA ALA A 46 27.72 -6.92 -18.31
C ALA A 46 27.41 -5.42 -18.36
N GLN A 47 27.23 -4.85 -19.56
CA GLN A 47 26.88 -3.45 -19.81
C GLN A 47 25.38 -3.25 -20.09
N PHE A 48 24.59 -4.32 -20.15
CA PHE A 48 23.16 -4.23 -20.42
C PHE A 48 22.47 -3.43 -19.31
N GLN A 49 21.88 -2.29 -19.68
CA GLN A 49 21.01 -1.51 -18.82
C GLN A 49 19.58 -1.66 -19.33
N PRO A 50 18.71 -2.37 -18.59
CA PRO A 50 17.33 -2.50 -19.02
C PRO A 50 16.66 -1.13 -19.00
N SER A 51 15.88 -0.84 -20.02
CA SER A 51 15.03 0.35 -20.08
C SER A 51 13.57 -0.07 -19.95
N PRO A 52 12.73 0.73 -19.25
CA PRO A 52 11.31 0.45 -19.19
C PRO A 52 10.68 0.58 -20.58
N PRO A 53 9.58 -0.13 -20.86
CA PRO A 53 8.83 0.07 -22.10
C PRO A 53 8.27 1.50 -22.15
N LYS A 54 8.11 2.04 -23.36
CA LYS A 54 7.55 3.39 -23.56
C LYS A 54 6.07 3.47 -23.20
N GLU A 55 5.36 2.37 -23.37
CA GLU A 55 3.95 2.18 -23.06
C GLU A 55 3.70 0.70 -22.74
N LEU A 56 2.64 0.41 -21.99
CA LEU A 56 2.20 -0.97 -21.77
C LEU A 56 1.22 -1.37 -22.88
N ASN A 57 1.27 -2.65 -23.26
CA ASN A 57 0.25 -3.29 -24.07
C ASN A 57 -0.54 -4.30 -23.22
N MET A 58 -1.58 -4.91 -23.81
CA MET A 58 -2.45 -5.85 -23.12
C MET A 58 -1.71 -7.05 -22.51
N GLU A 59 -0.84 -7.70 -23.29
CA GLU A 59 -0.10 -8.89 -22.85
C GLU A 59 0.82 -8.56 -21.67
N MET A 60 1.50 -7.41 -21.72
CA MET A 60 2.33 -6.93 -20.61
C MET A 60 1.49 -6.64 -19.36
N ALA A 61 0.37 -5.92 -19.52
CA ALA A 61 -0.48 -5.54 -18.41
C ALA A 61 -1.08 -6.76 -17.69
N ILE A 62 -1.61 -7.73 -18.45
CA ILE A 62 -2.11 -9.01 -17.92
C ILE A 62 -0.98 -9.79 -17.27
N GLY A 63 0.17 -9.95 -17.95
CA GLY A 63 1.30 -10.70 -17.41
C GLY A 63 1.83 -10.14 -16.07
N ILE A 64 1.83 -8.81 -15.90
CA ILE A 64 2.19 -8.17 -14.64
C ILE A 64 1.17 -8.49 -13.55
N GLN A 65 -0.13 -8.43 -13.86
CA GLN A 65 -1.18 -8.76 -12.90
C GLN A 65 -1.11 -10.22 -12.45
N ASP A 66 -0.95 -11.15 -13.40
CA ASP A 66 -0.81 -12.58 -13.14
C ASP A 66 0.42 -12.88 -12.28
N ALA A 67 1.56 -12.25 -12.59
CA ALA A 67 2.78 -12.41 -11.80
C ALA A 67 2.61 -11.87 -10.37
N ASN A 68 1.97 -10.71 -10.21
CA ASN A 68 1.67 -10.17 -8.88
C ASN A 68 0.76 -11.10 -8.09
N GLN A 69 -0.30 -11.64 -8.71
CA GLN A 69 -1.19 -12.60 -8.06
C GLN A 69 -0.47 -13.91 -7.72
N LEU A 70 0.42 -14.40 -8.59
CA LEU A 70 1.24 -15.58 -8.32
C LEU A 70 2.10 -15.37 -7.06
N PHE A 71 2.80 -14.24 -6.94
CA PHE A 71 3.63 -13.94 -5.77
C PHE A 71 2.81 -13.70 -4.50
N LEU A 72 1.62 -13.09 -4.64
CA LEU A 72 0.70 -12.86 -3.53
C LEU A 72 0.09 -14.17 -3.00
N LYS A 73 -0.30 -15.09 -3.88
CA LYS A 73 -1.01 -16.33 -3.54
C LYS A 73 -0.09 -17.49 -3.18
N TYR A 74 1.09 -17.57 -3.79
CA TYR A 74 1.96 -18.74 -3.67
C TYR A 74 3.43 -18.40 -3.38
N GLY A 75 3.81 -17.13 -3.49
CA GLY A 75 5.20 -16.69 -3.36
C GLY A 75 5.57 -16.14 -1.97
N VAL A 76 6.67 -15.38 -1.96
CA VAL A 76 7.18 -14.71 -0.75
C VAL A 76 6.20 -13.67 -0.20
N GLY A 77 5.33 -13.11 -1.06
CA GLY A 77 4.24 -12.23 -0.66
C GLY A 77 3.33 -12.89 0.35
N GLN A 78 2.81 -14.06 0.00
CA GLN A 78 1.92 -14.84 0.87
C GLN A 78 2.59 -15.13 2.23
N GLN A 79 3.83 -15.61 2.20
CA GLN A 79 4.57 -15.99 3.40
C GLN A 79 4.74 -14.80 4.34
N ARG A 80 5.10 -13.63 3.79
CA ARG A 80 5.28 -12.40 4.59
C ARG A 80 3.97 -11.84 5.12
N LEU A 81 2.87 -11.93 4.36
CA LEU A 81 1.55 -11.49 4.82
C LEU A 81 0.99 -12.40 5.91
N LYS A 82 1.20 -13.72 5.80
CA LYS A 82 0.85 -14.69 6.86
C LYS A 82 1.66 -14.43 8.14
N LEU A 83 2.97 -14.26 8.02
CA LEU A 83 3.80 -13.91 9.19
C LEU A 83 3.37 -12.58 9.82
N LEU A 84 2.92 -11.61 9.01
CA LEU A 84 2.38 -10.34 9.50
C LEU A 84 1.07 -10.51 10.28
N SER A 85 0.23 -11.47 9.90
CA SER A 85 -1.05 -11.69 10.57
C SER A 85 -0.92 -12.38 11.92
N GLU A 86 0.14 -13.16 12.12
CA GLU A 86 0.48 -13.81 13.40
C GLU A 86 0.78 -12.83 14.55
N ASP A 87 1.18 -11.59 14.25
CA ASP A 87 1.42 -10.56 15.27
C ASP A 87 0.12 -9.80 15.60
N GLU A 88 -0.66 -10.32 16.53
CA GLU A 88 -1.93 -9.71 16.97
C GLU A 88 -1.77 -8.39 17.74
N ASN A 89 -0.58 -8.13 18.31
CA ASN A 89 -0.33 -6.96 19.14
C ASN A 89 0.20 -5.75 18.33
N MET A 90 0.48 -5.94 17.03
CA MET A 90 0.97 -4.87 16.18
C MET A 90 -0.09 -3.76 16.01
N PRO A 91 0.27 -2.48 16.24
CA PRO A 91 -0.64 -1.37 15.99
C PRO A 91 -1.17 -1.38 14.55
N LEU A 92 -2.47 -1.11 14.35
CA LEU A 92 -3.14 -1.20 13.06
C LEU A 92 -2.40 -0.43 11.96
N VAL A 93 -2.00 0.82 12.23
CA VAL A 93 -1.28 1.65 11.25
C VAL A 93 0.04 1.02 10.85
N THR A 94 0.78 0.46 11.81
CA THR A 94 2.04 -0.24 11.52
C THR A 94 1.80 -1.50 10.70
N LYS A 95 0.80 -2.32 11.06
CA LYS A 95 0.44 -3.53 10.32
C LYS A 95 0.04 -3.19 8.89
N TRP A 96 -0.78 -2.17 8.71
CA TRP A 96 -1.17 -1.65 7.40
C TRP A 96 0.03 -1.22 6.54
N GLN A 97 0.95 -0.45 7.11
CA GLN A 97 2.17 -0.03 6.41
C GLN A 97 3.04 -1.22 6.02
N ARG A 98 3.16 -2.24 6.87
CA ARG A 98 3.91 -3.47 6.55
C ARG A 98 3.24 -4.25 5.42
N MET A 99 1.91 -4.37 5.42
CA MET A 99 1.15 -4.95 4.33
C MET A 99 1.42 -4.23 3.00
N MET A 100 1.35 -2.90 2.99
CA MET A 100 1.65 -2.09 1.80
C MET A 100 3.10 -2.25 1.33
N GLN A 101 4.08 -2.30 2.25
CA GLN A 101 5.48 -2.55 1.90
C GLN A 101 5.69 -3.91 1.24
N ILE A 102 4.98 -4.95 1.70
CA ILE A 102 5.03 -6.28 1.09
C ILE A 102 4.47 -6.22 -0.33
N TYR A 103 3.30 -5.59 -0.50
CA TYR A 103 2.67 -5.45 -1.81
C TYR A 103 3.49 -4.65 -2.82
N LEU A 104 3.91 -3.45 -2.45
CA LEU A 104 4.76 -2.62 -3.31
C LEU A 104 6.07 -3.33 -3.63
N GLY A 105 6.66 -4.06 -2.68
CA GLY A 105 7.86 -4.87 -2.91
C GLY A 105 7.65 -5.98 -3.94
N MET A 106 6.48 -6.62 -3.96
CA MET A 106 6.12 -7.60 -4.98
C MET A 106 5.94 -6.95 -6.36
N GLN A 107 5.17 -5.85 -6.44
CA GLN A 107 4.98 -5.13 -7.69
C GLN A 107 6.33 -4.71 -8.29
N LEU A 108 7.21 -4.18 -7.44
CA LEU A 108 8.55 -3.72 -7.81
C LEU A 108 9.41 -4.87 -8.37
N HIS A 109 9.32 -6.05 -7.77
CA HIS A 109 9.99 -7.24 -8.25
C HIS A 109 9.47 -7.68 -9.63
N THR A 110 8.16 -7.67 -9.82
CA THR A 110 7.51 -8.02 -11.10
C THR A 110 7.92 -7.04 -12.21
N VAL A 111 7.78 -5.73 -11.97
CA VAL A 111 8.01 -4.73 -13.02
C VAL A 111 9.49 -4.50 -13.31
N ALA A 112 10.39 -4.81 -12.37
CA ALA A 112 11.83 -4.81 -12.63
C ALA A 112 12.22 -5.75 -13.78
N GLY A 113 11.47 -6.85 -13.97
CA GLY A 113 11.65 -7.77 -15.11
C GLY A 113 11.37 -7.13 -16.48
N LEU A 114 10.64 -5.99 -16.50
CA LEU A 114 10.36 -5.21 -17.70
C LEU A 114 11.26 -3.97 -17.83
N GLY A 115 12.26 -3.83 -16.96
CA GLY A 115 13.21 -2.71 -16.99
C GLY A 115 12.78 -1.45 -16.25
N TYR A 116 11.69 -1.49 -15.48
CA TYR A 116 11.42 -0.43 -14.51
C TYR A 116 12.45 -0.47 -13.37
N GLN A 117 12.77 0.70 -12.83
CA GLN A 117 13.70 0.79 -11.71
C GLN A 117 13.11 0.16 -10.45
N ALA A 118 13.97 -0.48 -9.66
CA ALA A 118 13.64 -0.98 -8.33
C ALA A 118 13.58 0.16 -7.28
N SER A 119 12.82 1.22 -7.58
CA SER A 119 12.66 2.43 -6.78
C SER A 119 11.21 2.93 -6.76
N GLU A 120 10.88 3.88 -5.88
CA GLU A 120 9.58 4.56 -5.85
C GLU A 120 9.26 5.23 -7.19
N GLN A 121 10.27 5.82 -7.84
CA GLN A 121 10.14 6.39 -9.18
C GLN A 121 9.76 5.35 -10.23
N GLY A 122 10.31 4.13 -10.14
CA GLY A 122 9.97 3.04 -11.05
C GLY A 122 8.51 2.59 -10.91
N ILE A 123 8.02 2.47 -9.67
CA ILE A 123 6.61 2.17 -9.38
C ILE A 123 5.69 3.27 -9.88
N MET A 124 6.05 4.53 -9.65
CA MET A 124 5.26 5.68 -10.12
C MET A 124 5.15 5.69 -11.65
N MET A 125 6.27 5.44 -12.35
CA MET A 125 6.29 5.35 -13.81
C MET A 125 5.43 4.19 -14.33
N TYR A 126 5.58 2.99 -13.75
CA TYR A 126 4.74 1.85 -14.08
C TYR A 126 3.25 2.15 -13.86
N THR A 127 2.92 2.73 -12.71
CA THR A 127 1.56 3.13 -12.33
C THR A 127 0.96 4.08 -13.37
N GLN A 128 1.75 5.06 -13.81
CA GLN A 128 1.33 5.99 -14.86
C GLN A 128 1.08 5.27 -16.19
N HIS A 129 2.01 4.41 -16.63
CA HIS A 129 1.85 3.67 -17.88
C HIS A 129 0.63 2.74 -17.84
N LEU A 130 0.37 2.09 -16.71
CA LEU A 130 -0.79 1.23 -16.52
C LEU A 130 -2.11 2.02 -16.55
N ALA A 131 -2.17 3.14 -15.84
CA ALA A 131 -3.34 4.02 -15.86
C ALA A 131 -3.63 4.57 -17.26
N GLN A 132 -2.59 4.96 -18.00
CA GLN A 132 -2.73 5.41 -19.39
C GLN A 132 -3.23 4.30 -20.30
N PHE A 133 -2.64 3.09 -20.20
CA PHE A 133 -3.04 1.94 -20.98
C PHE A 133 -4.51 1.56 -20.74
N VAL A 134 -4.91 1.42 -19.47
CA VAL A 134 -6.29 1.04 -19.16
C VAL A 134 -7.29 2.15 -19.44
N GLY A 135 -6.93 3.41 -19.21
CA GLY A 135 -7.78 4.54 -19.61
C GLY A 135 -8.06 4.59 -21.12
N ALA A 136 -7.20 3.99 -21.94
CA ALA A 136 -7.38 3.86 -23.39
C ALA A 136 -8.09 2.57 -23.82
N CYS A 137 -8.35 1.63 -22.91
CA CYS A 137 -9.05 0.39 -23.20
C CYS A 137 -10.58 0.58 -23.25
N GLU A 138 -11.27 -0.37 -23.89
CA GLU A 138 -12.74 -0.45 -23.87
C GLU A 138 -13.27 -0.66 -22.44
N PRO A 139 -14.49 -0.18 -22.10
CA PRO A 139 -15.02 -0.27 -20.74
C PRO A 139 -15.02 -1.69 -20.15
N SER A 140 -15.36 -2.70 -20.95
CA SER A 140 -15.36 -4.10 -20.51
C SER A 140 -13.98 -4.62 -20.12
N VAL A 141 -12.91 -4.12 -20.75
CA VAL A 141 -11.54 -4.44 -20.41
C VAL A 141 -11.13 -3.67 -19.16
N GLN A 142 -11.49 -2.39 -19.05
CA GLN A 142 -11.26 -1.63 -17.81
C GLN A 142 -11.85 -2.36 -16.61
N ASP A 143 -13.09 -2.83 -16.72
CA ASP A 143 -13.77 -3.54 -15.65
C ASP A 143 -13.07 -4.85 -15.24
N GLN A 144 -12.45 -5.56 -16.19
CA GLN A 144 -11.62 -6.74 -15.87
C GLN A 144 -10.39 -6.36 -15.04
N PHE A 145 -9.70 -5.27 -15.41
CA PHE A 145 -8.56 -4.81 -14.62
C PHE A 145 -9.00 -4.38 -13.20
N ARG A 146 -10.17 -3.72 -13.07
CA ARG A 146 -10.77 -3.35 -11.78
C ARG A 146 -11.06 -4.56 -10.92
N GLU A 147 -11.63 -5.59 -11.52
CA GLU A 147 -11.94 -6.84 -10.83
C GLU A 147 -10.66 -7.53 -10.32
N VAL A 148 -9.62 -7.58 -11.13
CA VAL A 148 -8.32 -8.14 -10.74
C VAL A 148 -7.67 -7.30 -9.65
N GLY A 149 -7.71 -5.97 -9.74
CA GLY A 149 -7.20 -5.04 -8.73
C GLY A 149 -7.91 -5.22 -7.39
N ARG A 150 -9.24 -5.23 -7.40
CA ARG A 150 -10.10 -5.47 -6.23
C ARG A 150 -9.85 -6.83 -5.61
N THR A 151 -9.75 -7.88 -6.41
CA THR A 151 -9.46 -9.24 -5.90
C THR A 151 -8.10 -9.30 -5.22
N THR A 152 -7.08 -8.72 -5.85
CA THR A 152 -5.71 -8.65 -5.30
C THR A 152 -5.70 -7.88 -3.97
N TRP A 153 -6.44 -6.78 -3.90
CA TRP A 153 -6.60 -5.99 -2.68
C TRP A 153 -7.29 -6.76 -1.54
N ARG A 154 -8.39 -7.46 -1.87
CA ARG A 154 -9.14 -8.31 -0.94
C ARG A 154 -8.29 -9.47 -0.41
N ASP A 155 -7.52 -10.12 -1.28
CA ASP A 155 -6.59 -11.20 -0.92
C ASP A 155 -5.52 -10.69 0.08
N MET A 156 -4.96 -9.51 -0.17
CA MET A 156 -3.97 -8.90 0.73
C MET A 156 -4.54 -8.64 2.12
N LEU A 157 -5.73 -8.02 2.20
CA LEU A 157 -6.38 -7.73 3.47
C LEU A 157 -6.70 -9.01 4.24
N SER A 158 -7.23 -10.02 3.54
CA SER A 158 -7.59 -11.31 4.14
C SER A 158 -6.36 -11.98 4.77
N LEU A 159 -5.24 -12.01 4.03
CA LEU A 159 -3.99 -12.59 4.51
C LEU A 159 -3.39 -11.78 5.67
N ALA A 160 -3.26 -10.46 5.53
CA ALA A 160 -2.55 -9.62 6.50
C ALA A 160 -3.29 -9.44 7.83
N PHE A 161 -4.62 -9.47 7.81
CA PHE A 161 -5.47 -9.27 8.98
C PHE A 161 -6.09 -10.56 9.51
N ALA A 162 -5.79 -11.70 8.88
CA ALA A 162 -6.42 -12.99 9.17
C ALA A 162 -7.94 -12.83 9.29
N LEU A 163 -8.52 -12.29 8.20
CA LEU A 163 -9.97 -12.17 8.09
C LEU A 163 -10.54 -13.59 8.01
N ASP A 164 -11.63 -13.80 8.74
CA ASP A 164 -12.29 -15.10 8.78
C ASP A 164 -12.92 -15.37 7.41
N ASP A 165 -12.51 -16.48 6.78
CA ASP A 165 -12.97 -16.84 5.44
C ASP A 165 -14.48 -17.03 5.39
N GLU A 166 -15.11 -17.61 6.43
CA GLU A 166 -16.57 -17.80 6.49
C GLU A 166 -17.31 -16.47 6.64
N LEU A 167 -16.77 -15.56 7.47
CA LEU A 167 -17.33 -14.23 7.63
C LEU A 167 -17.19 -13.40 6.35
N ALA A 168 -16.01 -13.45 5.72
CA ALA A 168 -15.71 -12.72 4.51
C ALA A 168 -16.50 -13.25 3.31
N SER A 169 -16.54 -14.59 3.11
CA SER A 169 -17.22 -15.22 1.98
C SER A 169 -18.74 -15.32 2.17
N GLY A 170 -19.24 -15.26 3.41
CA GLY A 170 -20.67 -15.38 3.71
C GLY A 170 -21.39 -14.05 3.78
N LYS A 171 -20.95 -13.16 4.69
CA LYS A 171 -21.67 -11.91 4.98
C LYS A 171 -21.21 -10.74 4.12
N TYR A 172 -19.95 -10.76 3.67
CA TYR A 172 -19.27 -9.61 3.08
C TYR A 172 -18.73 -9.87 1.67
N ASP A 173 -19.13 -10.98 1.04
CA ASP A 173 -18.74 -11.33 -0.34
C ASP A 173 -19.68 -10.72 -1.37
N GLU A 174 -20.92 -10.45 -0.96
CA GLU A 174 -21.88 -9.72 -1.78
C GLU A 174 -21.41 -8.27 -1.97
N GLU A 175 -21.51 -7.80 -3.22
CA GLU A 175 -21.22 -6.41 -3.55
C GLU A 175 -22.11 -5.49 -2.72
N LEU A 176 -21.47 -4.61 -1.94
CA LEU A 176 -22.17 -3.57 -1.19
C LEU A 176 -23.00 -2.71 -2.15
N GLY A 177 -24.20 -2.29 -1.78
CA GLY A 177 -24.95 -1.34 -2.60
C GLY A 177 -24.19 -0.01 -2.72
N VAL A 178 -24.16 0.58 -3.92
CA VAL A 178 -23.49 1.89 -4.15
C VAL A 178 -24.01 2.99 -3.21
N VAL A 179 -25.28 2.93 -2.83
CA VAL A 179 -25.89 3.88 -1.88
C VAL A 179 -25.27 3.72 -0.48
N ASP A 180 -25.10 2.48 -0.01
CA ASP A 180 -24.50 2.20 1.28
C ASP A 180 -23.01 2.56 1.30
N ALA A 181 -22.30 2.31 0.20
CA ALA A 181 -20.91 2.72 0.04
C ALA A 181 -20.73 4.24 0.08
N ARG A 182 -21.61 4.99 -0.59
CA ARG A 182 -21.63 6.46 -0.55
C ARG A 182 -21.95 6.97 0.85
N ASN A 183 -22.92 6.36 1.53
CA ASN A 183 -23.27 6.72 2.91
C ASN A 183 -22.10 6.47 3.87
N ALA A 184 -21.40 5.33 3.74
CA ALA A 184 -20.21 5.03 4.52
C ALA A 184 -19.09 6.04 4.25
N SER A 185 -18.79 6.31 2.97
CA SER A 185 -17.79 7.30 2.57
C SER A 185 -18.12 8.71 3.08
N HIS A 186 -19.38 9.13 3.01
CA HIS A 186 -19.84 10.41 3.53
C HIS A 186 -19.64 10.51 5.04
N LYS A 187 -20.01 9.48 5.81
CA LYS A 187 -19.81 9.44 7.26
C LYS A 187 -18.33 9.53 7.63
N VAL A 188 -17.48 8.76 6.95
CA VAL A 188 -16.01 8.81 7.12
C VAL A 188 -15.49 10.22 6.83
N ALA A 189 -15.85 10.80 5.69
CA ALA A 189 -15.41 12.12 5.29
C ALA A 189 -15.88 13.23 6.27
N SER A 190 -17.11 13.12 6.77
CA SER A 190 -17.66 14.04 7.78
C SER A 190 -16.86 13.97 9.08
N LYS A 191 -16.55 12.74 9.53
CA LYS A 191 -15.76 12.50 10.74
C LYS A 191 -14.32 13.02 10.60
N MET A 192 -13.72 12.87 9.42
CA MET A 192 -12.35 13.36 9.13
C MET A 192 -12.20 14.88 9.25
N ILE A 193 -13.28 15.64 9.07
CA ILE A 193 -13.26 17.11 9.12
C ILE A 193 -13.85 17.68 10.41
N GLU A 194 -14.13 16.84 11.41
CA GLU A 194 -14.57 17.32 12.71
C GLU A 194 -13.48 18.16 13.39
N PRO A 195 -13.85 19.24 14.11
CA PRO A 195 -12.87 20.17 14.68
C PRO A 195 -11.84 19.50 15.61
N ASP A 196 -12.25 18.52 16.39
CA ASP A 196 -11.38 17.78 17.32
C ASP A 196 -10.33 16.93 16.58
N VAL A 197 -10.71 16.30 15.45
CA VAL A 197 -9.78 15.56 14.59
C VAL A 197 -8.74 16.50 13.97
N LEU A 198 -9.18 17.66 13.44
CA LEU A 198 -8.29 18.64 12.83
C LEU A 198 -7.36 19.31 13.87
N GLU A 199 -7.86 19.57 15.08
CA GLU A 199 -7.08 20.12 16.19
C GLU A 199 -6.01 19.13 16.68
N GLU A 200 -6.37 17.86 16.85
CA GLU A 200 -5.39 16.82 17.23
C GLU A 200 -4.30 16.67 16.17
N LEU A 201 -4.69 16.69 14.89
CA LEU A 201 -3.75 16.61 13.78
C LEU A 201 -2.78 17.80 13.77
N SER A 202 -3.30 19.02 13.86
CA SER A 202 -2.49 20.24 13.93
C SER A 202 -1.53 20.21 15.14
N THR A 203 -2.04 19.80 16.30
CA THR A 203 -1.26 19.70 17.54
C THR A 203 -0.11 18.70 17.40
N LYS A 204 -0.38 17.48 16.92
CA LYS A 204 0.65 16.44 16.74
C LYS A 204 1.69 16.84 15.68
N CYS A 205 1.25 17.44 14.57
CA CYS A 205 2.17 17.92 13.53
C CYS A 205 3.02 19.12 14.00
N GLY A 206 2.48 20.02 14.81
CA GLY A 206 3.21 21.15 15.37
C GLY A 206 4.28 20.77 16.41
N GLN A 207 4.23 19.53 16.92
CA GLN A 207 5.23 18.98 17.84
C GLN A 207 6.38 18.26 17.13
N LEU A 208 6.35 18.18 15.79
CA LEU A 208 7.43 17.57 15.02
C LEU A 208 8.70 18.44 15.03
N PRO A 209 9.90 17.85 14.93
CA PRO A 209 11.15 18.61 14.91
C PRO A 209 11.22 19.57 13.71
N SER A 210 11.34 20.87 13.99
CA SER A 210 11.37 21.95 13.00
C SER A 210 12.64 21.96 12.12
N ASP A 211 13.71 21.30 12.56
CA ASP A 211 15.01 21.28 11.86
C ASP A 211 15.22 20.00 11.04
N SER A 212 14.14 19.25 10.76
CA SER A 212 14.22 18.04 9.95
C SER A 212 14.33 18.35 8.45
N ASP A 213 14.97 17.45 7.71
CA ASP A 213 14.98 17.51 6.25
C ASP A 213 13.53 17.51 5.71
N PRO A 214 13.17 18.32 4.69
CA PRO A 214 11.79 18.43 4.22
C PRO A 214 11.13 17.11 3.82
N GLU A 215 11.88 16.16 3.26
CA GLU A 215 11.33 14.84 2.90
C GLU A 215 11.03 14.02 4.16
N VAL A 216 11.90 14.12 5.17
CA VAL A 216 11.71 13.48 6.47
C VAL A 216 10.51 14.07 7.21
N GLU A 217 10.39 15.40 7.22
CA GLU A 217 9.26 16.11 7.82
C GLU A 217 7.94 15.71 7.16
N MET A 218 7.88 15.69 5.82
CA MET A 218 6.70 15.24 5.08
C MET A 218 6.34 13.79 5.43
N GLY A 219 7.32 12.90 5.50
CA GLY A 219 7.10 11.51 5.93
C GLY A 219 6.54 11.39 7.35
N MET A 220 7.01 12.24 8.28
CA MET A 220 6.48 12.31 9.64
C MET A 220 5.05 12.85 9.67
N LYS A 221 4.75 13.92 8.93
CA LYS A 221 3.38 14.47 8.83
C LYS A 221 2.40 13.45 8.24
N HIS A 222 2.78 12.73 7.18
CA HIS A 222 1.97 11.63 6.64
C HIS A 222 1.72 10.53 7.66
N GLN A 223 2.72 10.18 8.48
CA GLN A 223 2.55 9.21 9.57
C GLN A 223 1.53 9.69 10.60
N VAL A 224 1.59 10.96 11.00
CA VAL A 224 0.65 11.55 11.97
C VAL A 224 -0.78 11.55 11.39
N ILE A 225 -0.94 11.94 10.12
CA ILE A 225 -2.26 11.92 9.45
C ILE A 225 -2.85 10.51 9.48
N GLN A 226 -2.07 9.48 9.10
CA GLN A 226 -2.54 8.10 9.12
C GLN A 226 -2.94 7.65 10.53
N ASP A 227 -2.14 7.99 11.54
CA ASP A 227 -2.40 7.63 12.93
C ASP A 227 -3.70 8.27 13.46
N VAL A 228 -3.87 9.57 13.22
CA VAL A 228 -5.07 10.30 13.65
C VAL A 228 -6.30 9.78 12.92
N VAL A 229 -6.24 9.64 11.59
CA VAL A 229 -7.39 9.14 10.81
C VAL A 229 -7.80 7.75 11.27
N VAL A 230 -6.86 6.82 11.42
CA VAL A 230 -7.20 5.46 11.84
C VAL A 230 -7.78 5.43 13.26
N ASN A 231 -7.11 6.07 14.23
CA ASN A 231 -7.47 5.92 15.63
C ASN A 231 -8.60 6.85 16.10
N LYS A 232 -8.82 7.99 15.43
CA LYS A 232 -9.86 8.96 15.81
C LYS A 232 -11.08 8.90 14.93
N VAL A 233 -10.91 8.67 13.63
CA VAL A 233 -12.05 8.61 12.70
C VAL A 233 -12.65 7.21 12.67
N TYR A 234 -11.83 6.20 12.39
CA TYR A 234 -12.35 4.85 12.19
C TYR A 234 -12.58 4.08 13.49
N LEU A 235 -11.57 4.06 14.36
CA LEU A 235 -11.59 3.28 15.60
C LEU A 235 -11.93 4.12 16.85
N GLY A 236 -12.07 5.43 16.69
CA GLY A 236 -12.39 6.35 17.78
C GLY A 236 -13.89 6.34 18.10
N GLY A 237 -14.23 6.59 19.36
CA GLY A 237 -15.62 6.66 19.83
C GLY A 237 -16.09 5.41 20.58
N SER A 238 -17.35 5.40 20.98
CA SER A 238 -18.04 4.26 21.60
C SER A 238 -19.54 4.35 21.30
N PRO A 239 -20.03 3.67 20.25
CA PRO A 239 -19.30 2.75 19.35
C PRO A 239 -18.28 3.45 18.45
N SER A 240 -17.34 2.68 17.89
CA SER A 240 -16.46 3.19 16.84
C SER A 240 -17.22 3.36 15.51
N LEU A 241 -16.74 4.20 14.60
CA LEU A 241 -17.40 4.39 13.29
C LEU A 241 -17.49 3.07 12.50
N VAL A 242 -16.46 2.22 12.60
CA VAL A 242 -16.48 0.88 11.99
C VAL A 242 -17.66 0.05 12.52
N GLU A 243 -17.93 0.10 13.83
CA GLU A 243 -19.07 -0.59 14.45
C GLU A 243 -20.42 0.04 14.06
N GLU A 244 -20.50 1.38 14.00
CA GLU A 244 -21.70 2.09 13.52
C GLU A 244 -22.08 1.73 12.08
N LEU A 245 -21.08 1.36 11.27
CA LEU A 245 -21.25 0.90 9.90
C LEU A 245 -21.56 -0.61 9.80
N GLY A 246 -21.70 -1.31 10.92
CA GLY A 246 -22.09 -2.72 10.98
C GLY A 246 -20.95 -3.73 10.83
N TYR A 247 -19.70 -3.29 11.01
CA TYR A 247 -18.52 -4.14 11.02
C TYR A 247 -18.09 -4.47 12.46
N PRO A 248 -17.32 -5.55 12.70
CA PRO A 248 -16.79 -5.86 14.02
C PRO A 248 -15.92 -4.74 14.60
N ALA A 249 -15.72 -4.72 15.92
CA ALA A 249 -14.82 -3.75 16.54
C ALA A 249 -13.34 -3.96 16.14
N GLY A 250 -12.56 -2.87 16.16
CA GLY A 250 -11.11 -2.92 16.10
C GLY A 250 -10.50 -3.16 14.71
N PRO A 251 -9.22 -3.60 14.65
CA PRO A 251 -8.45 -3.67 13.41
C PRO A 251 -9.04 -4.58 12.33
N LYS A 252 -9.63 -5.72 12.71
CA LYS A 252 -10.27 -6.64 11.75
C LYS A 252 -11.52 -6.04 11.13
N GLY A 253 -12.32 -5.33 11.91
CA GLY A 253 -13.48 -4.61 11.39
C GLY A 253 -13.10 -3.50 10.41
N TYR A 254 -12.04 -2.75 10.73
CA TYR A 254 -11.49 -1.77 9.80
C TYR A 254 -11.05 -2.42 8.49
N ALA A 255 -10.31 -3.52 8.55
CA ALA A 255 -9.87 -4.26 7.37
C ALA A 255 -11.06 -4.83 6.56
N LEU A 256 -12.11 -5.36 7.21
CA LEU A 256 -13.33 -5.82 6.55
C LEU A 256 -14.09 -4.68 5.87
N MET A 257 -14.18 -3.52 6.51
CA MET A 257 -14.78 -2.35 5.86
C MET A 257 -13.98 -1.93 4.62
N GLN A 258 -12.64 -1.92 4.69
CA GLN A 258 -11.79 -1.63 3.52
C GLN A 258 -11.90 -2.71 2.42
N TYR A 259 -12.14 -3.96 2.81
CA TYR A 259 -12.37 -5.09 1.91
C TYR A 259 -13.67 -4.90 1.11
N VAL A 260 -14.76 -4.54 1.79
CA VAL A 260 -16.07 -4.33 1.16
C VAL A 260 -16.11 -3.02 0.36
N MET A 261 -15.48 -1.95 0.86
CA MET A 261 -15.44 -0.67 0.16
C MET A 261 -14.65 -0.71 -1.16
N ALA A 262 -13.85 -1.75 -1.39
CA ALA A 262 -13.08 -1.92 -2.63
C ALA A 262 -13.97 -2.09 -3.89
N TYR A 263 -15.25 -2.47 -3.74
CA TYR A 263 -16.20 -2.48 -4.87
C TYR A 263 -16.49 -1.07 -5.42
N HIS A 264 -16.42 -0.06 -4.56
CA HIS A 264 -16.85 1.32 -4.87
C HIS A 264 -15.70 2.32 -4.84
N GLU A 265 -14.46 1.86 -4.94
CA GLU A 265 -13.29 2.76 -4.90
C GLU A 265 -13.25 3.77 -6.05
N ASN A 266 -13.91 3.43 -7.17
CA ASN A 266 -14.00 4.25 -8.38
C ASN A 266 -15.33 5.00 -8.49
N ASP A 267 -16.21 4.89 -7.48
CA ASP A 267 -17.43 5.68 -7.46
C ASP A 267 -17.07 7.18 -7.33
N PRO A 268 -17.51 8.05 -8.27
CA PRO A 268 -17.11 9.45 -8.28
C PRO A 268 -17.42 10.19 -6.98
N LEU A 269 -18.54 9.85 -6.32
CA LEU A 269 -18.98 10.53 -5.10
C LEU A 269 -18.18 10.05 -3.88
N CYS A 270 -17.88 8.75 -3.79
CA CYS A 270 -16.93 8.23 -2.79
C CYS A 270 -15.55 8.90 -2.93
N MET A 271 -15.06 9.08 -4.17
CA MET A 271 -13.82 9.79 -4.44
C MET A 271 -13.88 11.27 -4.04
N GLU A 272 -14.98 11.97 -4.33
CA GLU A 272 -15.19 13.36 -3.95
C GLU A 272 -15.18 13.56 -2.43
N TYR A 273 -15.93 12.74 -1.69
CA TYR A 273 -15.95 12.78 -0.22
C TYR A 273 -14.57 12.51 0.39
N THR A 274 -13.84 11.55 -0.17
CA THR A 274 -12.48 11.24 0.28
C THR A 274 -11.53 12.40 0.00
N SER A 275 -11.51 12.88 -1.24
CA SER A 275 -10.52 13.88 -1.68
C SER A 275 -10.73 15.22 -0.98
N SER A 276 -11.98 15.67 -0.85
CA SER A 276 -12.32 16.92 -0.17
C SER A 276 -11.96 16.89 1.33
N SER A 277 -12.18 15.77 2.01
CA SER A 277 -11.82 15.62 3.43
C SER A 277 -10.31 15.49 3.63
N MET A 278 -9.61 14.76 2.76
CA MET A 278 -8.14 14.68 2.79
C MET A 278 -7.45 16.03 2.58
N VAL A 279 -7.98 16.89 1.71
CA VAL A 279 -7.47 18.25 1.54
C VAL A 279 -7.50 19.03 2.86
N LYS A 280 -8.58 18.89 3.65
CA LYS A 280 -8.71 19.53 4.96
C LYS A 280 -7.70 18.99 5.98
N LEU A 281 -7.47 17.67 5.97
CA LEU A 281 -6.46 17.06 6.82
C LEU A 281 -5.05 17.54 6.46
N TRP A 282 -4.69 17.59 5.18
CA TRP A 282 -3.40 18.10 4.74
C TRP A 282 -3.20 19.56 5.12
N GLN A 283 -4.22 20.40 4.95
CA GLN A 283 -4.20 21.79 5.41
C GLN A 283 -3.97 21.88 6.93
N ALA A 284 -4.69 21.08 7.72
CA ALA A 284 -4.52 21.03 9.18
C ALA A 284 -3.13 20.51 9.61
N ALA A 285 -2.51 19.63 8.82
CA ALA A 285 -1.14 19.16 9.02
C ALA A 285 -0.07 20.18 8.59
N GLY A 286 -0.47 21.35 8.06
CA GLY A 286 0.45 22.36 7.53
C GLY A 286 1.14 21.94 6.23
N LEU A 287 0.47 21.14 5.40
CA LEU A 287 0.92 20.78 4.06
C LEU A 287 0.24 21.69 3.03
N ASP A 288 1.03 22.51 2.34
CA ASP A 288 0.54 23.40 1.28
C ASP A 288 0.40 22.64 -0.04
N LEU A 289 -0.84 22.28 -0.38
CA LEU A 289 -1.17 21.57 -1.62
C LEU A 289 -1.03 22.43 -2.88
N GLY A 290 -0.93 23.75 -2.75
CA GLY A 290 -0.72 24.65 -3.89
C GLY A 290 0.66 24.48 -4.53
N ASN A 291 1.63 23.97 -3.77
CA ASN A 291 3.01 23.77 -4.19
C ASN A 291 3.42 22.30 -4.35
N VAL A 292 2.51 21.34 -4.13
CA VAL A 292 2.80 19.91 -4.37
C VAL A 292 2.60 19.60 -5.86
N PRO A 293 3.67 19.29 -6.62
CA PRO A 293 3.53 18.88 -8.01
C PRO A 293 2.64 17.62 -8.07
N GLY A 294 1.46 17.74 -8.67
CA GLY A 294 0.51 16.63 -8.76
C GLY A 294 -0.54 16.55 -7.64
N ALA A 295 -0.81 17.61 -6.87
CA ALA A 295 -1.93 17.63 -5.92
C ALA A 295 -3.32 17.35 -6.55
N GLY A 296 -3.49 17.51 -7.86
CA GLY A 296 -4.69 17.06 -8.60
C GLY A 296 -4.68 15.57 -8.99
N LYS A 297 -3.58 14.86 -8.71
CA LYS A 297 -3.30 13.46 -9.06
C LYS A 297 -2.42 12.82 -7.98
N LEU A 298 -2.81 12.95 -6.71
CA LEU A 298 -2.02 12.34 -5.64
C LEU A 298 -1.92 10.82 -5.87
N PRO A 299 -0.71 10.24 -5.74
CA PRO A 299 -0.47 8.81 -5.87
C PRO A 299 -0.97 8.11 -4.58
N GLY A 300 -2.28 8.10 -4.38
CA GLY A 300 -2.95 7.54 -3.20
C GLY A 300 -4.15 6.67 -3.56
N ALA A 301 -4.67 6.80 -4.77
CA ALA A 301 -5.24 5.65 -5.42
C ALA A 301 -4.02 4.83 -5.92
N LEU A 302 -3.93 3.55 -5.58
CA LEU A 302 -3.46 2.62 -6.63
C LEU A 302 -4.21 3.06 -7.88
N PRO A 303 -3.56 3.17 -9.06
CA PRO A 303 -4.30 3.57 -10.26
C PRO A 303 -5.58 2.74 -10.23
N SER A 304 -6.70 3.44 -10.23
CA SER A 304 -8.02 2.86 -10.36
C SER A 304 -8.05 2.31 -11.77
N VAL A 305 -7.38 1.17 -11.93
CA VAL A 305 -7.33 0.40 -13.16
C VAL A 305 -8.59 -0.41 -13.14
#